data_AF-A0A9P7H7F7-F1
#
_entry.id   AF-A0A9P7H7F7-F1
#
_cell.length_a   1.000
_cell.length_b   1.000
_cell.length_c   1.000
_cell.angle_alpha   90.00
_cell.angle_beta   90.00
_cell.angle_gamma   90.00
#
_symmetry.space_group_name_H-M   'P 1'
#
loop_
_entity.id
_entity.type
_entity.pdbx_description
1 polymer ?
#
loop_
_entity_poly.entity_id
_entity_poly.type
_entity_poly.pdbx_seq_one_letter_code
_entity_poly.pdbx_strand_id
1 'polypeptide(L)'
;MTLRFDIRCVECAQEYALYEMYQAFGTLAEENDSEAKCNEKGCPHDRMFQALYCPLHIVSYIVGAHPRPWTAENRNLISQQLKTDTLWDVDKSSNFGLFLERHKGPNAPRFFAIDLEGYLVSKPPVVEQAAAVIVEQTLSVVFNINIDNPRLVNDKPESLDAGEFHDNLLSFGKRDYWHYNKNTLSGHLLNPTQAAIVIKNSGITVNDYLLVWHKTFADASALRHVLLQAGFDGILPPDSHIIRLPSLFRYNIDLPEGVLCSLEFLFSALFPNHPLRLSHHDALIDSKKAVLMALMAERLCKGQDTADLQELNPDSSCSTL
;
A
#
# COMPACT_ATOMS: atom_id res chain seq x y z
N MET A 1 8.94 17.09 10.59
CA MET A 1 8.57 17.83 11.80
C MET A 1 7.27 17.23 12.34
N THR A 2 7.36 16.27 13.26
CA THR A 2 6.18 15.66 13.88
C THR A 2 5.39 16.73 14.62
N LEU A 3 4.26 17.17 14.06
CA LEU A 3 3.32 18.03 14.76
C LEU A 3 2.79 17.24 15.96
N ARG A 4 3.31 17.56 17.16
CA ARG A 4 2.68 17.18 18.41
C ARG A 4 1.44 18.04 18.54
N PHE A 5 0.33 17.58 17.95
CA PHE A 5 -0.98 18.17 18.19
C PHE A 5 -1.36 17.84 19.63
N ASP A 6 -0.94 18.72 20.54
CA ASP A 6 -1.57 18.81 21.85
C ASP A 6 -2.96 19.40 21.57
N ILE A 7 -4.00 18.55 21.63
CA ILE A 7 -5.37 18.91 21.28
C ILE A 7 -5.87 19.90 22.35
N ARG A 8 -5.55 21.18 22.15
CA ARG A 8 -5.82 22.28 23.10
C ARG A 8 -7.11 23.05 22.79
N CYS A 9 -7.67 22.89 21.58
CA CYS A 9 -8.92 23.53 21.15
C CYS A 9 -9.64 22.72 20.05
N VAL A 10 -10.88 23.11 19.76
CA VAL A 10 -11.74 22.47 18.75
C VAL A 10 -11.13 22.53 17.35
N GLU A 11 -10.46 23.63 17.02
CA GLU A 11 -9.79 23.82 15.74
C GLU A 11 -8.58 22.88 15.60
N CYS A 12 -7.77 22.71 16.63
CA CYS A 12 -6.68 21.72 16.64
C CYS A 12 -7.21 20.27 16.54
N ALA A 13 -8.37 20.00 17.16
CA ALA A 13 -9.02 18.69 17.06
C ALA A 13 -9.55 18.44 15.64
N GLN A 14 -10.14 19.45 15.00
CA GLN A 14 -10.60 19.39 13.61
C GLN A 14 -9.43 19.23 12.65
N GLU A 15 -8.35 20.00 12.85
CA GLU A 15 -7.13 19.91 12.04
C GLU A 15 -6.46 18.53 12.19
N TYR A 16 -6.38 17.99 13.42
CA TYR A 16 -5.90 16.64 13.66
C TYR A 16 -6.79 15.58 13.00
N ALA A 17 -8.13 15.67 13.13
CA ALA A 17 -9.06 14.74 12.49
C ALA A 17 -8.98 14.81 10.96
N LEU A 18 -8.81 16.02 10.41
CA LEU A 18 -8.64 16.25 8.98
C LEU A 18 -7.31 15.69 8.49
N TYR A 19 -6.24 15.86 9.27
CA TYR A 19 -4.92 15.28 9.03
C TYR A 19 -4.97 13.75 9.05
N GLU A 20 -5.56 13.13 10.07
CA GLU A 20 -5.75 11.67 10.17
C GLU A 20 -6.56 11.13 8.98
N MET A 21 -7.62 11.86 8.59
CA MET A 21 -8.45 11.51 7.44
C MET A 21 -7.65 11.59 6.13
N TYR A 22 -6.92 12.67 5.89
CA TYR A 22 -6.06 12.81 4.71
C TYR A 22 -4.93 11.79 4.69
N GLN A 23 -4.38 11.45 5.85
CA GLN A 23 -3.37 10.43 5.99
C GLN A 23 -3.94 9.06 5.62
N ALA A 24 -5.12 8.72 6.14
CA ALA A 24 -5.80 7.46 5.84
C ALA A 24 -6.17 7.31 4.35
N PHE A 25 -6.50 8.41 3.67
CA PHE A 25 -6.74 8.41 2.22
C PHE A 25 -5.47 8.51 1.36
N GLY A 26 -4.30 8.58 2.01
CA GLY A 26 -3.01 8.76 1.36
C GLY A 26 -2.93 10.05 0.54
N THR A 27 -3.67 11.09 0.91
CA THR A 27 -3.71 12.37 0.20
C THR A 27 -2.74 13.40 0.78
N LEU A 28 -2.05 13.08 1.88
CA LEU A 28 -1.00 13.95 2.43
C LEU A 28 0.29 13.85 1.62
N ALA A 29 0.89 15.01 1.38
CA ALA A 29 2.22 15.16 0.84
C ALA A 29 3.26 14.80 1.91
N GLU A 30 4.44 14.40 1.47
CA GLU A 30 5.55 14.10 2.36
C GLU A 30 6.11 15.39 2.98
N GLU A 31 6.78 15.29 4.13
CA GLU A 31 7.33 16.46 4.82
C GLU A 31 8.33 17.26 3.98
N ASN A 32 8.96 16.62 2.98
CA ASN A 32 9.96 17.21 2.08
C ASN A 32 9.44 17.43 0.65
N ASP A 33 8.18 17.10 0.39
CA ASP A 33 7.58 17.34 -0.92
C ASP A 33 7.43 18.86 -1.09
N SER A 34 8.13 19.43 -2.07
CA SER A 34 8.16 20.88 -2.35
C SER A 34 7.31 21.26 -3.57
N GLU A 35 6.61 20.32 -4.19
CA GLU A 35 5.80 20.61 -5.37
C GLU A 35 4.67 21.59 -5.02
N ALA A 36 4.38 22.55 -5.89
CA ALA A 36 3.28 23.50 -5.61
C ALA A 36 1.94 23.03 -6.21
N LYS A 37 1.98 22.05 -7.12
CA LYS A 37 0.85 21.70 -7.99
C LYS A 37 0.17 20.41 -7.55
N CYS A 38 -1.10 20.31 -7.91
CA CYS A 38 -1.90 19.11 -7.71
C CYS A 38 -1.35 17.94 -8.54
N ASN A 39 -1.25 16.75 -7.94
CA ASN A 39 -0.79 15.53 -8.63
C ASN A 39 -1.81 14.94 -9.62
N GLU A 40 -2.91 15.64 -9.89
CA GLU A 40 -3.92 15.18 -10.86
C GLU A 40 -3.49 15.62 -12.26
N LYS A 41 -3.48 14.69 -13.23
CA LYS A 41 -3.01 14.95 -14.60
C LYS A 41 -3.76 16.12 -15.23
N GLY A 42 -3.00 17.11 -15.70
CA GLY A 42 -3.55 18.30 -16.37
C GLY A 42 -4.26 19.29 -15.43
N CYS A 43 -4.23 19.08 -14.12
CA CYS A 43 -4.82 20.02 -13.17
C CYS A 43 -3.93 21.27 -13.01
N PRO A 44 -4.45 22.50 -13.26
CA PRO A 44 -3.65 23.71 -13.14
C PRO A 44 -3.55 24.24 -11.70
N HIS A 45 -4.35 23.69 -10.78
CA HIS A 45 -4.51 24.21 -9.43
C HIS A 45 -3.34 23.86 -8.51
N ASP A 46 -3.07 24.76 -7.58
CA ASP A 46 -2.12 24.52 -6.51
C ASP A 46 -2.67 23.49 -5.52
N ARG A 47 -1.77 22.69 -4.96
CA ARG A 47 -2.14 21.73 -3.93
C ARG A 47 -2.54 22.45 -2.64
N MET A 48 -3.39 21.81 -1.84
CA MET A 48 -3.66 22.28 -0.49
C MET A 48 -2.43 22.01 0.39
N PHE A 49 -2.18 22.87 1.39
CA PHE A 49 -1.04 22.74 2.29
C PHE A 49 -0.92 21.32 2.86
N GLN A 50 0.27 20.71 2.72
CA GLN A 50 0.60 19.33 3.12
C GLN A 50 -0.22 18.22 2.44
N ALA A 51 -0.93 18.49 1.35
CA ALA A 51 -1.65 17.48 0.58
C ALA A 51 -1.08 17.35 -0.83
N LEU A 52 -1.19 16.15 -1.42
CA LEU A 52 -0.77 15.85 -2.81
C LEU A 52 -1.71 16.46 -3.87
N TYR A 53 -2.88 16.93 -3.45
CA TYR A 53 -3.95 17.36 -4.37
C TYR A 53 -4.48 18.75 -3.99
N CYS A 54 -5.12 19.43 -4.94
CA CYS A 54 -5.80 20.70 -4.67
C CYS A 54 -7.08 20.49 -3.82
N PRO A 55 -7.63 21.53 -3.18
CA PRO A 55 -8.84 21.40 -2.38
C PRO A 55 -10.02 20.76 -3.12
N LEU A 56 -10.17 21.03 -4.42
CA LEU A 56 -11.22 20.43 -5.25
C LEU A 56 -11.07 18.91 -5.34
N HIS A 57 -9.87 18.42 -5.67
CA HIS A 57 -9.62 16.98 -5.77
C HIS A 57 -9.64 16.30 -4.41
N ILE A 58 -9.18 16.98 -3.36
CA ILE A 58 -9.31 16.50 -1.98
C ILE A 58 -10.78 16.29 -1.61
N VAL A 59 -11.64 17.29 -1.86
CA VAL A 59 -13.07 17.19 -1.60
C VAL A 59 -13.70 16.06 -2.44
N SER A 60 -13.34 15.93 -3.72
CA SER A 60 -13.74 14.80 -4.57
C SER A 60 -13.34 13.46 -3.95
N TYR A 61 -12.11 13.34 -3.43
CA TYR A 61 -11.64 12.11 -2.79
C TYR A 61 -12.36 11.83 -1.47
N ILE A 62 -12.66 12.83 -0.62
CA ILE A 62 -13.35 12.63 0.66
C ILE A 62 -14.85 12.39 0.47
N VAL A 63 -15.52 13.27 -0.26
CA VAL A 63 -16.97 13.23 -0.48
C VAL A 63 -17.34 12.06 -1.38
N GLY A 64 -16.45 11.73 -2.32
CA GLY A 64 -16.55 10.55 -3.16
C GLY A 64 -16.05 9.25 -2.51
N ALA A 65 -15.36 9.31 -1.36
CA ALA A 65 -14.92 8.11 -0.63
C ALA A 65 -16.05 7.35 0.10
N HIS A 66 -17.31 7.75 -0.06
CA HIS A 66 -18.36 6.73 -0.06
C HIS A 66 -18.21 5.96 -1.37
N PRO A 67 -17.60 4.74 -1.36
CA PRO A 67 -17.35 4.03 -2.59
C PRO A 67 -18.66 3.92 -3.34
N ARG A 68 -18.77 4.63 -4.48
CA ARG A 68 -19.93 4.46 -5.33
C ARG A 68 -19.92 2.98 -5.73
N PRO A 69 -21.00 2.23 -5.46
CA PRO A 69 -21.02 0.82 -5.76
C PRO A 69 -20.72 0.62 -7.23
N TRP A 70 -19.88 -0.37 -7.52
CA TRP A 70 -19.32 -0.53 -8.84
C TRP A 70 -20.39 -1.02 -9.81
N THR A 71 -20.92 -0.10 -10.61
CA THR A 71 -21.85 -0.43 -11.69
C THR A 71 -21.10 -1.24 -12.76
N ALA A 72 -21.84 -2.08 -13.49
CA ALA A 72 -21.26 -2.78 -14.65
C ALA A 72 -20.68 -1.80 -15.68
N GLU A 73 -21.23 -0.60 -15.76
CA GLU A 73 -20.76 0.50 -16.59
C GLU A 73 -19.36 0.98 -16.19
N ASN A 74 -19.13 1.28 -14.90
CA ASN A 74 -17.81 1.68 -14.41
C ASN A 74 -16.76 0.58 -14.62
N ARG A 75 -17.14 -0.71 -14.46
CA ARG A 75 -16.27 -1.86 -14.78
C ARG A 75 -15.84 -1.88 -16.23
N ASN A 76 -16.81 -1.69 -17.12
CA ASN A 76 -16.59 -1.73 -18.56
C ASN A 76 -15.73 -0.55 -19.02
N LEU A 77 -15.97 0.65 -18.48
CA LEU A 77 -15.17 1.84 -18.78
C LEU A 77 -13.70 1.64 -18.44
N ILE A 78 -13.40 1.19 -17.21
CA ILE A 78 -12.03 0.95 -16.76
C ILE A 78 -11.39 -0.19 -17.57
N SER A 79 -12.10 -1.30 -17.75
CA SER A 79 -11.64 -2.40 -18.60
C SER A 79 -11.33 -1.97 -20.04
N GLN A 80 -12.10 -1.02 -20.60
CA GLN A 80 -11.84 -0.49 -21.94
C GLN A 80 -10.58 0.36 -21.98
N GLN A 81 -10.40 1.28 -21.02
CA GLN A 81 -9.18 2.11 -20.92
C GLN A 81 -7.92 1.24 -20.79
N LEU A 82 -8.02 0.15 -20.03
CA LEU A 82 -6.95 -0.83 -19.81
C LEU A 82 -6.65 -1.73 -21.03
N LYS A 83 -7.55 -1.77 -22.02
CA LYS A 83 -7.41 -2.54 -23.28
C LYS A 83 -7.02 -1.66 -24.47
N THR A 84 -6.87 -0.36 -24.28
CA THR A 84 -6.49 0.53 -25.38
C THR A 84 -5.03 0.31 -25.76
N ASP A 85 -4.70 0.36 -27.06
CA ASP A 85 -3.32 0.31 -27.60
C ASP A 85 -2.48 1.55 -27.23
N THR A 86 -2.92 2.32 -26.23
CA THR A 86 -2.28 3.57 -25.80
C THR A 86 -1.13 3.24 -24.86
N LEU A 87 0.07 3.66 -25.23
CA LEU A 87 1.27 3.52 -24.40
C LEU A 87 1.05 4.28 -23.08
N TRP A 88 1.23 3.60 -21.95
CA TRP A 88 1.17 4.26 -20.65
C TRP A 88 2.38 5.16 -20.45
N ASP A 89 2.10 6.37 -19.97
CA ASP A 89 3.10 7.35 -19.61
C ASP A 89 3.61 7.06 -18.19
N VAL A 90 4.92 7.21 -17.99
CA VAL A 90 5.53 7.10 -16.66
C VAL A 90 5.40 8.43 -15.93
N ASP A 91 4.53 8.45 -14.93
CA ASP A 91 4.44 9.57 -13.99
C ASP A 91 5.70 9.65 -13.11
N LYS A 92 6.24 10.86 -12.93
CA LYS A 92 7.44 11.09 -12.11
C LYS A 92 7.23 10.71 -10.65
N SER A 93 6.03 10.92 -10.11
CA SER A 93 5.76 10.61 -8.70
C SER A 93 5.75 9.09 -8.44
N SER A 94 5.49 8.26 -9.45
CA SER A 94 5.51 6.80 -9.31
C SER A 94 6.91 6.19 -9.14
N ASN A 95 7.98 6.88 -9.59
CA ASN A 95 9.32 6.33 -9.78
C ASN A 95 9.37 5.07 -10.69
N PHE A 96 8.32 4.78 -11.44
CA PHE A 96 8.20 3.52 -12.20
C PHE A 96 9.22 3.38 -13.34
N GLY A 97 9.82 4.49 -13.79
CA GLY A 97 10.92 4.46 -14.78
C GLY A 97 12.09 3.57 -14.33
N LEU A 98 12.40 3.56 -13.03
CA LEU A 98 13.43 2.70 -12.45
C LEU A 98 13.13 1.21 -12.66
N PHE A 99 11.85 0.83 -12.61
CA PHE A 99 11.41 -0.53 -12.90
C PHE A 99 11.54 -0.86 -14.38
N LEU A 100 11.18 0.06 -15.28
CA LEU A 100 11.24 -0.17 -16.73
C LEU A 100 12.69 -0.29 -17.23
N GLU A 101 13.61 0.50 -16.66
CA GLU A 101 15.02 0.53 -17.01
C GLU A 101 15.85 -0.56 -16.33
N ARG A 102 15.23 -1.43 -15.52
CA ARG A 102 15.95 -2.43 -14.73
C ARG A 102 16.74 -3.39 -15.61
N HIS A 103 17.99 -3.62 -15.21
CA HIS A 103 18.83 -4.66 -15.79
C HIS A 103 18.62 -5.99 -15.07
N LYS A 104 18.70 -7.09 -15.82
CA LYS A 104 18.68 -8.46 -15.25
C LYS A 104 20.11 -8.99 -15.20
N GLY A 105 20.51 -9.50 -14.04
CA GLY A 105 21.83 -10.11 -13.86
C GLY A 105 22.09 -10.50 -12.40
N PRO A 106 23.11 -11.33 -12.13
CA PRO A 106 23.38 -11.85 -10.79
C PRO A 106 23.75 -10.77 -9.76
N ASN A 107 24.21 -9.60 -10.22
CA ASN A 107 24.57 -8.46 -9.37
C ASN A 107 23.62 -7.27 -9.54
N ALA A 108 22.51 -7.45 -10.27
CA ALA A 108 21.54 -6.38 -10.45
C ALA A 108 20.70 -6.19 -9.18
N PRO A 109 20.30 -4.96 -8.84
CA PRO A 109 19.27 -4.71 -7.83
C PRO A 109 18.02 -5.54 -8.08
N ARG A 110 17.47 -6.13 -7.01
CA ARG A 110 16.21 -6.85 -7.08
C ARG A 110 15.05 -5.93 -6.73
N PHE A 111 13.86 -6.38 -7.11
CA PHE A 111 12.62 -5.67 -6.90
C PHE A 111 11.70 -6.53 -6.05
N PHE A 112 11.13 -5.94 -5.01
CA PHE A 112 10.24 -6.63 -4.08
C PHE A 112 8.93 -5.87 -3.97
N ALA A 113 7.79 -6.55 -4.12
CA ALA A 113 6.53 -6.00 -3.65
C ALA A 113 6.45 -6.22 -2.14
N ILE A 114 6.10 -5.16 -1.40
CA ILE A 114 5.94 -5.20 0.05
C ILE A 114 4.62 -4.56 0.43
N ASP A 115 3.97 -5.14 1.42
CA ASP A 115 2.73 -4.64 2.00
C ASP A 115 2.73 -4.95 3.50
N LEU A 116 2.01 -4.14 4.28
CA LEU A 116 1.93 -4.26 5.73
C LEU A 116 0.47 -4.17 6.19
N GLU A 117 0.12 -4.98 7.21
CA GLU A 117 -1.12 -4.79 7.96
C GLU A 117 -0.81 -4.21 9.34
N GLY A 118 -1.71 -3.35 9.81
CA GLY A 118 -1.68 -2.82 11.18
C GLY A 118 -2.13 -1.37 11.28
N TYR A 119 -1.78 -0.74 12.41
CA TYR A 119 -2.07 0.66 12.66
C TYR A 119 -0.87 1.51 12.22
N LEU A 120 -0.65 1.60 10.91
CA LEU A 120 0.52 2.31 10.34
C LEU A 120 0.46 3.83 10.53
N VAL A 121 -0.73 4.37 10.82
CA VAL A 121 -0.95 5.80 11.10
C VAL A 121 -0.58 6.18 12.55
N SER A 122 -0.46 5.22 13.47
CA SER A 122 -0.10 5.52 14.86
C SER A 122 1.35 6.02 14.97
N LYS A 123 1.65 6.74 16.07
CA LYS A 123 3.00 7.21 16.39
C LYS A 123 3.39 6.69 17.78
N PRO A 124 4.22 5.64 17.89
CA PRO A 124 4.87 4.90 16.80
C PRO A 124 3.90 4.02 15.98
N PRO A 125 4.23 3.67 14.72
CA PRO A 125 3.40 2.77 13.92
C PRO A 125 3.38 1.38 14.54
N VAL A 126 2.21 0.73 14.52
CA VAL A 126 2.06 -0.66 14.96
C VAL A 126 1.90 -1.54 13.72
N VAL A 127 2.95 -2.28 13.39
CA VAL A 127 2.93 -3.31 12.33
C VAL A 127 2.47 -4.62 12.95
N GLU A 128 1.45 -5.25 12.36
CA GLU A 128 0.86 -6.52 12.80
C GLU A 128 1.19 -7.66 11.83
N GLN A 129 1.32 -7.37 10.53
CA GLN A 129 1.84 -8.29 9.52
C GLN A 129 2.75 -7.55 8.55
N ALA A 130 3.77 -8.24 8.06
CA ALA A 130 4.59 -7.79 6.95
C ALA A 130 4.84 -8.97 6.00
N ALA A 131 4.72 -8.73 4.70
CA ALA A 131 5.11 -9.70 3.69
C ALA A 131 5.85 -9.04 2.55
N ALA A 132 6.80 -9.77 1.96
CA ALA A 132 7.51 -9.36 0.77
C ALA A 132 7.58 -10.49 -0.24
N VAL A 133 7.42 -10.14 -1.51
CA VAL A 133 7.43 -11.06 -2.65
C VAL A 133 8.38 -10.51 -3.72
N ILE A 134 9.22 -11.37 -4.29
CA ILE A 134 10.09 -10.97 -5.42
C ILE A 134 9.21 -10.61 -6.62
N VAL A 135 9.51 -9.50 -7.29
CA VAL A 135 8.80 -9.08 -8.51
C VAL A 135 9.25 -9.90 -9.72
N GLU A 136 8.76 -11.13 -9.76
CA GLU A 136 8.95 -12.10 -10.83
C GLU A 136 7.63 -12.86 -11.05
N GLN A 137 7.48 -13.51 -12.20
CA GLN A 137 6.26 -14.28 -12.52
C GLN A 137 6.02 -15.46 -11.56
N THR A 138 7.08 -15.95 -10.91
CA THR A 138 7.03 -17.06 -9.95
C THR A 138 6.37 -16.68 -8.62
N LEU A 139 6.20 -15.39 -8.33
CA LEU A 139 5.63 -14.86 -7.08
C LEU A 139 6.31 -15.42 -5.82
N SER A 140 7.64 -15.59 -5.88
CA SER A 140 8.43 -16.16 -4.79
C SER A 140 8.36 -15.30 -3.52
N VAL A 141 7.91 -15.92 -2.43
CA VAL A 141 7.77 -15.26 -1.12
C VAL A 141 9.14 -15.16 -0.46
N VAL A 142 9.47 -13.96 0.02
CA VAL A 142 10.74 -13.64 0.67
C VAL A 142 10.61 -13.72 2.17
N PHE A 143 9.54 -13.14 2.70
CA PHE A 143 9.06 -13.38 4.06
C PHE A 143 7.56 -13.15 4.13
N ASN A 144 6.91 -13.78 5.10
CA ASN A 144 5.52 -13.53 5.50
C ASN A 144 5.41 -13.75 7.01
N ILE A 145 5.29 -12.67 7.77
CA ILE A 145 5.41 -12.69 9.22
C ILE A 145 4.29 -11.88 9.85
N ASN A 146 3.71 -12.41 10.91
CA ASN A 146 2.87 -11.67 11.84
C ASN A 146 3.77 -11.20 12.98
N ILE A 147 3.71 -9.92 13.32
CA ILE A 147 4.55 -9.33 14.37
C ILE A 147 3.69 -9.20 15.62
N ASP A 148 4.05 -9.96 16.64
CA ASP A 148 3.46 -9.84 17.97
C ASP A 148 3.91 -8.51 18.58
N ASN A 149 3.01 -7.54 18.51
CA ASN A 149 3.23 -6.22 19.06
C ASN A 149 2.32 -6.08 20.28
N PRO A 150 2.75 -6.51 21.48
CA PRO A 150 1.98 -6.23 22.68
C PRO A 150 1.89 -4.72 22.78
N ARG A 151 0.66 -4.18 22.85
CA ARG A 151 0.46 -2.74 23.08
C ARG A 151 1.25 -2.35 24.32
N LEU A 152 2.41 -1.72 24.16
CA LEU A 152 3.17 -1.15 25.26
C LEU A 152 2.52 0.19 25.60
N VAL A 153 1.42 0.12 26.33
CA VAL A 153 0.91 1.24 27.11
C VAL A 153 1.18 0.89 28.57
N ASN A 154 2.26 1.45 29.13
CA ASN A 154 2.60 1.36 30.56
C ASN A 154 2.68 -0.07 31.14
N ASP A 155 3.48 -0.96 30.54
CA ASP A 155 3.87 -2.27 31.12
C ASP A 155 2.73 -3.18 31.58
N LYS A 156 1.51 -3.05 31.03
CA LYS A 156 0.42 -4.00 31.30
C LYS A 156 -0.33 -4.38 30.03
N PRO A 157 -0.63 -5.68 29.82
CA PRO A 157 -1.51 -6.11 28.75
C PRO A 157 -2.95 -5.64 29.05
N GLU A 158 -3.55 -4.87 28.14
CA GLU A 158 -5.00 -4.58 28.19
C GLU A 158 -5.79 -5.87 27.95
N SER A 159 -6.50 -6.34 28.97
CA SER A 159 -7.70 -7.15 28.76
C SER A 159 -8.85 -6.20 28.46
N LEU A 160 -9.46 -6.31 27.28
CA LEU A 160 -10.69 -5.57 26.95
C LEU A 160 -11.82 -6.08 27.85
N ASP A 161 -12.43 -5.17 28.61
CA ASP A 161 -13.56 -5.48 29.50
C ASP A 161 -14.87 -5.58 28.69
N ALA A 162 -15.68 -6.59 29.00
CA ALA A 162 -16.88 -6.98 28.25
C ALA A 162 -18.00 -5.92 28.26
N GLY A 163 -17.89 -4.91 29.12
CA GLY A 163 -18.85 -3.80 29.24
C GLY A 163 -18.84 -2.81 28.07
N GLU A 164 -17.75 -2.75 27.29
CA GLU A 164 -17.64 -1.84 26.13
C GLU A 164 -18.31 -2.38 24.86
N PHE A 165 -18.88 -3.60 24.88
CA PHE A 165 -19.37 -4.29 23.68
C PHE A 165 -20.60 -3.62 23.03
N HIS A 166 -21.44 -2.93 23.82
CA HIS A 166 -22.67 -2.31 23.31
C HIS A 166 -22.42 -0.91 22.72
N ASP A 167 -21.57 -0.10 23.36
CA ASP A 167 -21.13 1.18 22.79
C ASP A 167 -20.17 0.94 21.61
N ASN A 168 -19.47 -0.20 21.59
CA ASN A 168 -18.68 -0.59 20.45
C ASN A 168 -19.50 -1.06 19.24
N LEU A 169 -20.80 -1.34 19.36
CA LEU A 169 -21.56 -1.91 18.24
C LEU A 169 -21.66 -0.99 17.00
N LEU A 170 -21.40 0.32 17.17
CA LEU A 170 -21.26 1.29 16.07
C LEU A 170 -19.80 1.47 15.61
N SER A 171 -18.80 1.25 16.47
CA SER A 171 -17.36 1.13 16.11
C SER A 171 -16.97 -0.27 15.60
N PHE A 172 -17.90 -1.24 15.70
CA PHE A 172 -17.77 -2.65 15.33
C PHE A 172 -17.45 -2.85 13.84
N GLY A 173 -17.77 -1.86 12.99
CA GLY A 173 -17.55 -1.94 11.55
C GLY A 173 -16.09 -1.85 11.10
N LYS A 174 -15.16 -1.36 11.94
CA LYS A 174 -13.74 -1.16 11.55
C LYS A 174 -12.71 -1.54 12.59
N ARG A 175 -13.04 -1.79 13.86
CA ARG A 175 -12.04 -2.18 14.86
C ARG A 175 -11.99 -3.69 15.07
N ASP A 176 -13.16 -4.31 15.21
CA ASP A 176 -13.24 -5.74 15.51
C ASP A 176 -13.23 -6.63 14.27
N TYR A 177 -13.71 -6.17 13.10
CA TYR A 177 -13.46 -6.88 11.84
C TYR A 177 -11.96 -7.07 11.56
N TRP A 178 -11.15 -6.09 11.94
CA TRP A 178 -9.70 -6.10 11.75
C TRP A 178 -8.97 -6.88 12.85
N HIS A 179 -9.43 -6.79 14.11
CA HIS A 179 -8.88 -7.59 15.20
C HIS A 179 -9.26 -9.08 15.15
N TYR A 180 -10.41 -9.44 14.56
CA TYR A 180 -10.85 -10.84 14.40
C TYR A 180 -9.96 -11.63 13.44
N ASN A 181 -9.17 -10.97 12.58
CA ASN A 181 -8.34 -11.61 11.56
C ASN A 181 -6.90 -11.94 11.97
N LYS A 182 -6.41 -11.58 13.18
CA LYS A 182 -5.01 -11.92 13.57
C LYS A 182 -4.70 -13.41 13.54
N ASN A 183 -5.71 -14.27 13.78
CA ASN A 183 -5.60 -15.72 13.68
C ASN A 183 -5.82 -16.27 12.25
N THR A 184 -6.10 -15.40 11.29
CA THR A 184 -6.36 -15.73 9.87
C THR A 184 -5.32 -15.16 8.91
N LEU A 185 -4.51 -14.18 9.34
CA LEU A 185 -3.40 -13.68 8.55
C LEU A 185 -2.39 -14.81 8.32
N SER A 186 -1.95 -14.95 7.08
CA SER A 186 -1.17 -16.10 6.62
C SER A 186 0.27 -16.18 7.16
N GLY A 187 0.75 -15.15 7.87
CA GLY A 187 2.11 -15.04 8.36
C GLY A 187 2.43 -15.86 9.61
N HIS A 188 3.72 -16.15 9.82
CA HIS A 188 4.18 -16.77 11.06
C HIS A 188 4.28 -15.75 12.19
N LEU A 189 3.66 -16.03 13.34
CA LEU A 189 3.72 -15.14 14.50
C LEU A 189 5.12 -15.14 15.14
N LEU A 190 5.72 -13.96 15.23
CA LEU A 190 7.06 -13.73 15.76
C LEU A 190 7.07 -12.49 16.65
N ASN A 191 7.94 -12.43 17.66
CA ASN A 191 8.19 -11.17 18.35
C ASN A 191 8.97 -10.18 17.46
N PRO A 192 9.03 -8.88 17.81
CA PRO A 192 9.64 -7.87 16.94
C PRO A 192 11.11 -8.13 16.60
N THR A 193 11.89 -8.66 17.55
CA THR A 193 13.31 -9.00 17.32
C THR A 193 13.46 -10.17 16.34
N GLN A 194 12.64 -11.22 16.49
CA GLN A 194 12.62 -12.36 15.57
C GLN A 194 12.19 -11.94 14.16
N ALA A 195 11.15 -11.10 14.07
CA ALA A 195 10.69 -10.53 12.81
C ALA A 195 11.81 -9.76 12.10
N ALA A 196 12.53 -8.90 12.84
CA ALA A 196 13.65 -8.14 12.30
C ALA A 196 14.80 -9.03 11.80
N ILE A 197 15.11 -10.12 12.51
CA ILE A 197 16.10 -11.11 12.08
C ILE A 197 15.67 -11.80 10.78
N VAL A 198 14.39 -12.18 10.65
CA VAL A 198 13.86 -12.78 9.41
C VAL A 198 13.99 -11.80 8.24
N ILE A 199 13.59 -10.54 8.43
CA ILE A 199 13.71 -9.51 7.39
C ILE A 199 15.17 -9.28 7.00
N LYS A 200 16.08 -9.19 7.96
CA LYS A 200 17.52 -9.08 7.70
C LYS A 200 18.06 -10.26 6.89
N ASN A 201 17.69 -11.47 7.28
CA ASN A 201 18.18 -12.71 6.67
C ASN A 201 17.49 -13.04 5.34
N SER A 202 16.39 -12.35 5.02
CA SER A 202 15.71 -12.46 3.72
C SER A 202 16.60 -12.05 2.54
N GLY A 203 17.70 -11.35 2.84
CA GLY A 203 18.67 -10.90 1.88
C GLY A 203 18.30 -9.59 1.20
N ILE A 204 17.16 -8.96 1.50
CA ILE A 204 16.87 -7.58 1.06
C ILE A 204 17.97 -6.64 1.56
N THR A 205 18.43 -5.76 0.69
CA THR A 205 19.49 -4.79 0.96
C THR A 205 19.09 -3.37 0.57
N VAL A 206 19.86 -2.38 1.03
CA VAL A 206 19.68 -0.96 0.67
C VAL A 206 19.80 -0.67 -0.84
N ASN A 207 20.41 -1.58 -1.60
CA ASN A 207 20.58 -1.42 -3.04
C ASN A 207 19.40 -1.94 -3.86
N ASP A 208 18.49 -2.70 -3.23
CA ASP A 208 17.29 -3.22 -3.87
C ASP A 208 16.21 -2.14 -4.02
N TYR A 209 15.08 -2.48 -4.62
CA TYR A 209 13.93 -1.60 -4.82
C TYR A 209 12.66 -2.21 -4.22
N LEU A 210 11.79 -1.36 -3.67
CA LEU A 210 10.50 -1.77 -3.12
C LEU A 210 9.35 -1.22 -3.96
N LEU A 211 8.39 -2.07 -4.30
CA LEU A 211 7.12 -1.70 -4.92
C LEU A 211 6.06 -1.73 -3.83
N VAL A 212 5.34 -0.62 -3.69
CA VAL A 212 4.26 -0.48 -2.71
C VAL A 212 2.95 -0.11 -3.39
N TRP A 213 1.85 -0.61 -2.84
CA TRP A 213 0.51 -0.13 -3.20
C TRP A 213 0.05 0.99 -2.25
N HIS A 214 0.93 1.97 -2.02
CA HIS A 214 0.63 3.12 -1.19
C HIS A 214 1.04 4.42 -1.90
N LYS A 215 0.32 5.52 -1.64
CA LYS A 215 0.62 6.84 -2.22
C LYS A 215 1.82 7.52 -1.56
N THR A 216 2.28 7.00 -0.43
CA THR A 216 3.41 7.51 0.36
C THR A 216 4.34 6.35 0.74
N PHE A 217 5.47 6.63 1.38
CA PHE A 217 6.41 5.62 1.89
C PHE A 217 5.99 4.98 3.23
N ALA A 218 4.69 4.99 3.57
CA ALA A 218 4.19 4.58 4.89
C ALA A 218 4.67 3.18 5.28
N ASP A 219 4.54 2.20 4.39
CA ASP A 219 4.91 0.81 4.65
C ASP A 219 6.40 0.67 4.94
N ALA A 220 7.24 1.19 4.03
CA ALA A 220 8.68 1.15 4.21
C ALA A 220 9.13 1.92 5.47
N SER A 221 8.50 3.05 5.77
CA SER A 221 8.81 3.86 6.96
C SER A 221 8.44 3.13 8.25
N ALA A 222 7.26 2.50 8.29
CA ALA A 222 6.80 1.72 9.43
C ALA A 222 7.70 0.49 9.65
N LEU A 223 8.07 -0.21 8.58
CA LEU A 223 8.96 -1.37 8.70
C LEU A 223 10.37 -0.99 9.13
N ARG A 224 10.94 0.10 8.59
CA ARG A 224 12.24 0.64 9.06
C ARG A 224 12.17 1.00 10.55
N HIS A 225 11.05 1.54 11.02
CA HIS A 225 10.88 1.85 12.45
C HIS A 225 10.93 0.58 13.32
N VAL A 226 10.22 -0.48 12.91
CA VAL A 226 10.25 -1.78 13.61
C VAL A 226 11.68 -2.35 13.65
N LEU A 227 12.40 -2.30 12.53
CA LEU A 227 13.80 -2.76 12.47
C LEU A 227 14.71 -1.96 13.40
N LEU A 228 14.57 -0.63 13.40
CA LEU A 228 15.37 0.26 14.23
C LEU A 228 15.13 0.00 15.73
N GLN A 229 13.88 -0.23 16.14
CA GLN A 229 13.55 -0.59 17.53
C GLN A 229 14.18 -1.93 17.95
N ALA A 230 14.32 -2.87 17.02
CA ALA A 230 15.02 -4.13 17.24
C ALA A 230 16.55 -4.02 17.15
N GLY A 231 17.10 -2.81 16.99
CA GLY A 231 18.54 -2.54 16.92
C GLY A 231 19.16 -2.78 15.54
N PHE A 232 18.35 -2.84 14.48
CA PHE A 232 18.80 -3.01 13.11
C PHE A 232 18.58 -1.73 12.30
N ASP A 233 19.63 -1.22 11.68
CA ASP A 233 19.56 -0.04 10.80
C ASP A 233 20.16 -0.36 9.42
N GLY A 234 19.78 0.40 8.40
CA GLY A 234 20.35 0.31 7.05
C GLY A 234 20.14 -1.03 6.36
N ILE A 235 19.00 -1.70 6.59
CA ILE A 235 18.63 -2.95 5.91
C ILE A 235 17.79 -2.68 4.65
N LEU A 236 16.71 -1.93 4.81
CA LEU A 236 15.74 -1.70 3.74
C LEU A 236 16.22 -0.61 2.78
N PRO A 237 15.85 -0.69 1.48
CA PRO A 237 16.07 0.38 0.51
C PRO A 237 15.67 1.77 1.02
N PRO A 238 16.34 2.86 0.63
CA PRO A 238 15.92 4.23 0.93
C PRO A 238 14.68 4.63 0.12
N ASP A 239 14.07 5.77 0.45
CA ASP A 239 12.84 6.25 -0.22
C ASP A 239 13.02 6.50 -1.73
N SER A 240 14.23 6.88 -2.15
CA SER A 240 14.59 7.01 -3.57
C SER A 240 14.51 5.69 -4.35
N HIS A 241 14.44 4.55 -3.67
CA HIS A 241 14.30 3.21 -4.26
C HIS A 241 12.88 2.65 -4.08
N ILE A 242 11.92 3.47 -3.66
CA ILE A 242 10.52 3.07 -3.56
C ILE A 242 9.75 3.49 -4.82
N ILE A 243 9.03 2.52 -5.37
CA ILE A 243 8.15 2.64 -6.52
C ILE A 243 6.70 2.59 -6.03
N ARG A 244 5.94 3.64 -6.31
CA ARG A 244 4.54 3.79 -5.88
C ARG A 244 3.62 3.47 -7.04
N LEU A 245 3.09 2.24 -7.06
CA LEU A 245 2.23 1.77 -8.15
C LEU A 245 0.94 2.57 -8.30
N PRO A 246 0.21 2.96 -7.23
CA PRO A 246 -1.07 3.65 -7.38
C PRO A 246 -0.95 4.97 -8.16
N SER A 247 0.18 5.69 -8.03
CA SER A 247 0.41 6.92 -8.78
C SER A 247 0.44 6.69 -10.29
N LEU A 248 1.06 5.61 -10.75
CA LEU A 248 1.12 5.26 -12.18
C LEU A 248 -0.26 4.93 -12.74
N PHE A 249 -1.02 4.09 -12.04
CA PHE A 249 -2.36 3.71 -12.46
C PHE A 249 -3.29 4.92 -12.47
N ARG A 250 -3.24 5.76 -11.44
CA ARG A 250 -4.05 6.98 -11.37
C ARG A 250 -3.73 7.97 -12.49
N TYR A 251 -2.47 8.06 -12.92
CA TYR A 251 -2.05 8.94 -14.00
C TYR A 251 -2.56 8.52 -15.39
N ASN A 252 -2.72 7.21 -15.60
CA ASN A 252 -3.09 6.64 -16.89
C ASN A 252 -4.56 6.22 -16.99
N ILE A 253 -5.27 6.15 -15.87
CA ILE A 253 -6.68 5.76 -15.82
C ILE A 253 -7.53 6.95 -15.41
N ASP A 254 -8.50 7.29 -16.25
CA ASP A 254 -9.57 8.22 -15.93
C ASP A 254 -10.60 7.52 -15.02
N LEU A 255 -10.34 7.60 -13.72
CA LEU A 255 -11.23 7.09 -12.68
C LEU A 255 -12.38 8.09 -12.45
N PRO A 256 -13.65 7.63 -12.42
CA PRO A 256 -14.77 8.50 -12.08
C PRO A 256 -14.57 9.17 -10.71
N GLU A 257 -15.17 10.35 -10.54
CA GLU A 257 -15.11 11.11 -9.29
C GLU A 257 -15.49 10.25 -8.07
N GLY A 258 -14.63 10.25 -7.05
CA GLY A 258 -14.79 9.45 -5.84
C GLY A 258 -14.33 7.98 -5.92
N VAL A 259 -13.96 7.48 -7.09
CA VAL A 259 -13.43 6.11 -7.21
C VAL A 259 -11.95 6.12 -6.82
N LEU A 260 -11.63 5.40 -5.75
CA LEU A 260 -10.25 5.23 -5.29
C LEU A 260 -9.50 4.23 -6.17
N CYS A 261 -8.21 4.51 -6.41
CA CYS A 261 -7.26 3.60 -7.06
C CYS A 261 -6.82 2.49 -6.09
N SER A 262 -7.77 1.75 -5.50
CA SER A 262 -7.47 0.68 -4.55
C SER A 262 -6.99 -0.59 -5.24
N LEU A 263 -6.14 -1.36 -4.54
CA LEU A 263 -5.54 -2.58 -5.09
C LEU A 263 -6.60 -3.62 -5.39
N GLU A 264 -7.45 -3.92 -4.40
CA GLU A 264 -8.60 -4.82 -4.51
C GLU A 264 -9.41 -4.57 -5.79
N PHE A 265 -9.72 -3.30 -6.02
CA PHE A 265 -10.57 -2.87 -7.10
C PHE A 265 -9.90 -3.05 -8.46
N LEU A 266 -8.73 -2.43 -8.65
CA LEU A 266 -8.05 -2.47 -9.94
C LEU A 266 -7.57 -3.89 -10.26
N PHE A 267 -7.14 -4.63 -9.25
CA PHE A 267 -6.79 -6.03 -9.41
C PHE A 267 -8.00 -6.85 -9.88
N SER A 268 -9.17 -6.69 -9.25
CA SER A 268 -10.38 -7.40 -9.68
C SER A 268 -10.85 -7.02 -11.09
N ALA A 269 -10.57 -5.79 -11.53
CA ALA A 269 -10.85 -5.33 -12.89
C ALA A 269 -9.95 -6.04 -13.92
N LEU A 270 -8.65 -6.06 -13.64
CA LEU A 270 -7.62 -6.55 -14.55
C LEU A 270 -7.48 -8.07 -14.54
N PHE A 271 -7.81 -8.69 -13.42
CA PHE A 271 -7.65 -10.12 -13.16
C PHE A 271 -8.99 -10.74 -12.68
N PRO A 272 -10.06 -10.64 -13.49
CA PRO A 272 -11.42 -10.97 -13.06
C PRO A 272 -11.63 -12.46 -12.71
N ASN A 273 -10.78 -13.34 -13.24
CA ASN A 273 -10.82 -14.78 -12.98
C ASN A 273 -9.74 -15.24 -11.99
N HIS A 274 -8.89 -14.33 -11.49
CA HIS A 274 -7.74 -14.72 -10.68
C HIS A 274 -8.15 -15.04 -9.24
N PRO A 275 -7.62 -16.10 -8.61
CA PRO A 275 -8.02 -16.53 -7.27
C PRO A 275 -7.84 -15.45 -6.19
N LEU A 276 -6.75 -14.68 -6.27
CA LEU A 276 -6.44 -13.62 -5.29
C LEU A 276 -7.43 -12.44 -5.30
N ARG A 277 -8.33 -12.34 -6.28
CA ARG A 277 -9.22 -11.17 -6.42
C ARG A 277 -10.20 -10.96 -5.26
N LEU A 278 -10.51 -12.01 -4.50
CA LEU A 278 -11.51 -12.00 -3.43
C LEU A 278 -10.93 -11.90 -2.01
N SER A 279 -9.60 -11.95 -1.90
CA SER A 279 -8.91 -11.97 -0.60
C SER A 279 -8.21 -10.65 -0.41
N HIS A 280 -8.40 -9.98 0.73
CA HIS A 280 -7.90 -8.63 1.00
C HIS A 280 -7.42 -8.55 2.44
N HIS A 281 -6.58 -7.56 2.75
CA HIS A 281 -6.11 -7.31 4.10
C HIS A 281 -5.30 -8.49 4.67
N ASP A 282 -4.50 -9.08 3.78
CA ASP A 282 -3.42 -9.99 4.11
C ASP A 282 -2.22 -9.53 3.30
N ALA A 283 -1.17 -9.10 4.00
CA ALA A 283 0.00 -8.49 3.40
C ALA A 283 0.64 -9.37 2.31
N LEU A 284 0.60 -10.70 2.45
CA LEU A 284 1.15 -11.60 1.44
C LEU A 284 0.31 -11.60 0.18
N ILE A 285 -1.01 -11.65 0.34
CA ILE A 285 -1.96 -11.62 -0.78
C ILE A 285 -1.83 -10.30 -1.53
N ASP A 286 -1.80 -9.18 -0.80
CA ASP A 286 -1.72 -7.85 -1.40
C ASP A 286 -0.33 -7.58 -2.01
N SER A 287 0.75 -8.10 -1.43
CA SER A 287 2.07 -8.11 -2.06
C SER A 287 2.08 -8.90 -3.38
N LYS A 288 1.46 -10.09 -3.44
CA LYS A 288 1.35 -10.88 -4.68
C LYS A 288 0.57 -10.15 -5.75
N LYS A 289 -0.55 -9.50 -5.39
CA LYS A 289 -1.30 -8.66 -6.32
C LYS A 289 -0.46 -7.50 -6.81
N ALA A 290 0.28 -6.82 -5.93
CA ALA A 290 1.16 -5.72 -6.32
C ALA A 290 2.24 -6.16 -7.32
N VAL A 291 2.82 -7.37 -7.18
CA VAL A 291 3.70 -7.96 -8.22
C VAL A 291 2.99 -8.06 -9.57
N LEU A 292 1.82 -8.69 -9.60
CA LEU A 292 1.05 -8.88 -10.84
C LEU A 292 0.66 -7.55 -11.47
N MET A 293 0.26 -6.57 -10.66
CA MET A 293 -0.05 -5.21 -11.11
C MET A 293 1.18 -4.50 -11.66
N ALA A 294 2.36 -4.69 -11.07
CA ALA A 294 3.61 -4.12 -11.59
C ALA A 294 4.00 -4.73 -12.95
N LEU A 295 3.89 -6.06 -13.08
CA LEU A 295 4.15 -6.75 -14.35
C LEU A 295 3.14 -6.32 -15.43
N MET A 296 1.87 -6.16 -15.07
CA MET A 296 0.83 -5.62 -15.94
C MET A 296 1.18 -4.21 -16.41
N ALA A 297 1.52 -3.33 -15.48
CA ALA A 297 1.90 -1.95 -15.77
C ALA A 297 3.13 -1.86 -16.68
N GLU A 298 4.14 -2.72 -16.48
CA GLU A 298 5.31 -2.78 -17.36
C GLU A 298 4.91 -3.07 -18.82
N ARG A 299 3.99 -4.01 -19.03
CA ARG A 299 3.52 -4.35 -20.38
C ARG A 299 2.75 -3.21 -21.02
N LEU A 300 1.87 -2.58 -20.27
CA LEU A 300 1.11 -1.40 -20.71
C LEU A 300 2.05 -0.24 -21.08
N CYS A 301 3.10 0.01 -20.29
CA CYS A 301 4.13 1.01 -20.59
C CYS A 301 5.00 0.65 -21.81
N LYS A 302 5.04 -0.63 -22.20
CA LYS A 302 5.79 -1.13 -23.38
C LYS A 302 4.91 -1.36 -24.60
N GLY A 303 3.61 -1.11 -24.51
CA GLY A 303 2.65 -1.38 -25.58
C GLY A 303 2.55 -2.88 -25.93
N GLN A 304 2.72 -3.75 -24.92
CA GLN A 304 2.71 -5.20 -25.08
C GLN A 304 1.35 -5.79 -24.70
N ASP A 305 1.02 -6.94 -25.30
CA ASP A 305 -0.17 -7.72 -24.93
C ASP A 305 -0.09 -8.18 -23.47
N THR A 306 -1.22 -8.10 -22.78
CA THR A 306 -1.39 -8.40 -21.36
C THR A 306 -2.15 -9.70 -21.11
N ALA A 307 -2.66 -10.38 -22.15
CA ALA A 307 -3.57 -11.52 -22.02
C ALA A 307 -2.99 -12.68 -21.20
N ASP A 308 -1.74 -13.06 -21.43
CA ASP A 308 -1.03 -14.12 -20.70
C ASP A 308 -0.77 -13.78 -19.22
N LEU A 309 -0.66 -12.50 -18.83
CA LEU A 309 -0.61 -12.13 -17.41
C LEU A 309 -1.96 -12.33 -16.73
N GLN A 310 -3.07 -12.07 -17.43
CA GLN A 310 -4.42 -12.24 -16.88
C GLN A 310 -4.76 -13.71 -16.62
N GLU A 311 -4.04 -14.63 -17.28
CA GLU A 311 -4.16 -16.08 -17.13
C GLU A 311 -3.14 -16.70 -16.16
N LEU A 312 -2.19 -15.92 -15.61
CA LEU A 312 -1.24 -16.43 -14.62
C LEU A 312 -1.99 -16.98 -13.40
N ASN A 313 -1.74 -18.25 -13.09
CA ASN A 313 -2.34 -18.95 -11.97
C ASN A 313 -1.26 -19.23 -10.91
N PRO A 314 -1.41 -18.75 -9.66
CA PRO A 314 -0.38 -18.86 -8.63
C PRO A 314 -0.03 -20.30 -8.23
N ASP A 315 -0.88 -21.28 -8.57
CA ASP A 315 -0.66 -22.70 -8.24
C ASP A 315 0.27 -23.44 -9.21
N SER A 316 0.69 -22.81 -10.31
CA SER A 316 1.58 -23.44 -11.30
C SER A 316 3.04 -23.58 -10.84
N SER A 317 3.44 -22.90 -9.76
CA SER A 317 4.80 -22.97 -9.19
C SER A 317 4.88 -23.67 -7.83
N CYS A 318 3.78 -24.18 -7.27
CA CYS A 318 3.81 -24.95 -6.02
C CYS A 318 3.78 -26.46 -6.31
N SER A 319 4.81 -26.94 -7.00
CA SER A 319 5.21 -28.34 -6.91
C SER A 319 6.57 -28.37 -6.22
N THR A 320 6.60 -29.04 -5.05
CA THR A 320 7.76 -29.39 -4.23
C THR A 320 8.56 -28.25 -3.59
N LEU A 321 8.30 -27.99 -2.30
CA LEU A 321 9.14 -28.43 -1.16
C LEU A 321 8.42 -28.17 0.17
#